data_AF-A0A661M651-F1
#
_entry.id   AF-A0A661M651-F1
#
_cell.length_a   1.000
_cell.length_b   1.000
_cell.length_c   1.000
_cell.angle_alpha   90.00
_cell.angle_beta   90.00
_cell.angle_gamma   90.00
#
_symmetry.space_group_name_H-M   'P 1'
#
loop_
_entity.id
_entity.type
_entity.pdbx_description
1 polymer ?
#
loop_
_entity_poly.entity_id
_entity_poly.type
_entity_poly.pdbx_seq_one_letter_code
_entity_poly.pdbx_strand_id
1 'polypeptide(L)'
;MTYLVLQMIGALLIAAVFGGVLLWLGQVFWGRLVAPVRAKTLEYELEEARSDIITQDQRIQGLHKELSASAEKLEAVQRAKRQLTATLDSRNRSMREATDRLSAIDLEERPTSRESAEDLRRELRMAVEERDASQNALRQAETRGARLQTELEVLHGIHERMLDDIERLKGRIREAELEVKTTGESRPPAWVMVQPFGPRDDLQRLEGVDPSLERSLNRLGIYHFHQIARFDASDVEWLVEHADAVPAQTIRDSWIVDASRLAGAQGN
;
A
#
# COMPACT_ATOMS: atom_id res chain seq x y z
N MET A 1 3.86 45.80 54.34
CA MET A 1 2.93 44.87 53.66
C MET A 1 3.02 44.97 52.14
N THR A 2 2.89 46.16 51.55
CA THR A 2 2.95 46.36 50.07
C THR A 2 4.26 45.93 49.41
N TYR A 3 5.41 46.20 50.05
CA TYR A 3 6.73 45.87 49.48
C TYR A 3 7.00 44.36 49.40
N LEU A 4 6.60 43.60 50.42
CA LEU A 4 6.72 42.13 50.44
C LEU A 4 5.83 41.48 49.38
N VAL A 5 4.61 41.99 49.19
CA VAL A 5 3.70 41.51 48.14
C VAL A 5 4.27 41.76 46.75
N LEU A 6 4.85 42.95 46.51
CA LEU A 6 5.48 43.28 45.22
C LEU A 6 6.71 42.39 44.94
N GLN A 7 7.51 42.09 45.97
CA GLN A 7 8.65 41.19 45.85
C GLN A 7 8.24 39.74 45.56
N MET A 8 7.17 39.24 46.20
CA MET A 8 6.66 37.91 45.94
C MET A 8 6.11 37.76 44.51
N ILE A 9 5.37 38.77 44.01
CA ILE A 9 4.87 38.76 42.63
C ILE A 9 6.02 38.80 41.63
N GLY A 10 7.06 39.62 41.90
CA GLY A 10 8.26 39.67 41.07
C GLY A 10 8.99 38.33 40.98
N ALA A 11 9.17 37.64 42.12
CA ALA A 11 9.79 36.32 42.14
C ALA A 11 8.97 35.27 41.37
N LEU A 12 7.64 35.33 41.46
CA LEU A 12 6.73 34.41 40.77
C LEU A 12 6.76 34.58 39.25
N LEU A 13 6.84 35.82 38.77
CA LEU A 13 6.99 36.13 37.33
C LEU A 13 8.34 35.64 36.79
N ILE A 14 9.43 35.83 37.54
CA ILE A 14 10.75 35.34 37.14
C ILE A 14 10.74 33.81 37.06
N ALA A 15 10.16 33.12 38.03
CA ALA A 15 10.04 31.66 38.02
C ALA A 15 9.20 31.15 36.82
N ALA A 16 8.12 31.83 36.47
CA ALA A 16 7.28 31.48 35.31
C ALA A 16 8.04 31.65 33.98
N VAL A 17 8.80 32.73 33.83
CA VAL A 17 9.64 32.97 32.63
C VAL A 17 10.74 31.91 32.53
N PHE A 18 11.45 31.63 33.62
CA PHE A 18 12.47 30.58 33.64
C PHE A 18 11.89 29.20 33.34
N GLY A 19 10.72 28.87 33.89
CA GLY A 19 10.01 27.63 33.60
C GLY A 19 9.63 27.51 32.12
N GLY A 20 9.06 28.57 31.53
CA GLY A 20 8.70 28.60 30.11
C GLY A 20 9.91 28.47 29.17
N VAL A 21 11.02 29.15 29.50
CA VAL A 21 12.28 29.06 28.74
C VAL A 21 12.88 27.67 28.84
N LEU A 22 12.88 27.04 30.01
CA LEU A 22 13.36 25.66 30.20
C LEU A 22 12.49 24.64 29.44
N LEU A 23 11.17 24.84 29.42
CA LEU A 23 10.23 23.98 28.68
C LEU A 23 10.41 24.14 27.16
N TRP A 24 10.58 25.37 26.69
CA TRP A 24 10.88 25.66 25.29
C TRP A 24 12.24 25.10 24.87
N LEU A 25 13.29 25.30 25.69
CA LEU A 25 14.61 24.72 25.46
C LEU A 25 14.58 23.19 25.48
N GLY A 26 13.80 22.59 26.38
CA GLY A 26 13.58 21.15 26.43
C GLY A 26 12.94 20.63 25.13
N GLN A 27 11.86 21.26 24.66
CA GLN A 27 11.22 20.92 23.38
C GLN A 27 12.16 21.08 22.18
N VAL A 28 12.89 22.19 22.10
CA VAL A 28 13.83 22.46 21.01
C VAL A 28 15.00 21.47 21.05
N PHE A 29 15.58 21.22 22.22
CA PHE A 29 16.73 20.32 22.37
C PHE A 29 16.36 18.87 22.11
N TRP A 30 15.25 18.40 22.66
CA TRP A 30 14.78 17.03 22.47
C TRP A 30 14.31 16.80 21.02
N GLY A 31 13.58 17.76 20.45
CA GLY A 31 13.21 17.74 19.03
C GLY A 31 14.42 17.72 18.11
N ARG A 32 15.51 18.41 18.46
CA ARG A 32 16.75 18.48 17.65
C ARG A 32 17.61 17.23 17.74
N LEU A 33 17.53 16.47 18.83
CA LEU A 33 18.24 15.20 18.98
C LEU A 33 17.49 14.03 18.32
N VAL A 34 16.16 14.02 18.40
CA VAL A 34 15.33 12.90 17.91
C VAL A 34 15.01 13.02 16.42
N ALA A 35 14.94 14.23 15.85
CA ALA A 35 14.64 14.47 14.44
C ALA A 35 15.48 13.64 13.44
N PRO A 36 16.83 13.57 13.51
CA PRO A 36 17.61 12.80 12.54
C PRO A 36 17.40 11.29 12.64
N VAL A 37 17.14 10.78 13.85
CA VAL A 37 16.82 9.35 14.05
C VAL A 37 15.42 9.06 13.51
N ARG A 38 14.45 9.94 13.78
CA ARG A 38 13.07 9.84 13.29
C ARG A 38 13.00 9.87 11.75
N ALA A 39 13.78 10.74 11.11
CA ALA A 39 13.85 10.84 9.65
C ALA A 39 14.30 9.52 9.00
N LYS A 40 15.41 8.93 9.47
CA LYS A 40 15.90 7.63 8.97
C LYS A 40 14.91 6.48 9.22
N THR A 41 14.26 6.46 10.38
CA THR A 41 13.21 5.45 10.63
C THR A 41 12.02 5.62 9.69
N LEU A 42 11.66 6.86 9.36
CA LEU A 42 10.54 7.15 8.49
C LEU A 42 10.82 6.75 7.03
N GLU A 43 12.05 6.95 6.55
CA GLU A 43 12.47 6.49 5.21
C GLU A 43 12.31 4.97 5.07
N TYR A 44 12.76 4.22 6.07
CA TYR A 44 12.59 2.77 6.10
C TYR A 44 11.10 2.37 6.13
N GLU A 45 10.29 3.00 6.99
CA GLU A 45 8.84 2.75 7.05
C GLU A 45 8.14 3.09 5.73
N LEU A 46 8.60 4.12 5.02
CA LEU A 46 8.07 4.53 3.72
C LEU A 46 8.40 3.51 2.64
N GLU A 47 9.63 3.00 2.61
CA GLU A 47 10.07 1.99 1.65
C GLU A 47 9.37 0.64 1.88
N GLU A 48 9.21 0.24 3.15
CA GLU A 48 8.43 -0.93 3.55
C GLU A 48 6.96 -0.78 3.14
N ALA A 49 6.32 0.34 3.43
CA ALA A 49 4.93 0.60 3.04
C ALA A 49 4.73 0.63 1.51
N ARG A 50 5.71 1.13 0.75
CA ARG A 50 5.69 1.11 -0.72
C ARG A 50 5.80 -0.32 -1.26
N SER A 51 6.69 -1.13 -0.69
CA SER A 51 6.83 -2.54 -1.02
C SER A 51 5.53 -3.30 -0.72
N ASP A 52 4.93 -3.07 0.45
CA ASP A 52 3.68 -3.69 0.87
C ASP A 52 2.54 -3.42 -0.12
N ILE A 53 2.40 -2.17 -0.59
CA ILE A 53 1.40 -1.82 -1.62
C ILE A 53 1.60 -2.63 -2.90
N ILE A 54 2.85 -2.79 -3.36
CA ILE A 54 3.15 -3.58 -4.57
C ILE A 54 2.73 -5.04 -4.35
N THR A 55 3.04 -5.62 -3.19
CA THR A 55 2.64 -7.00 -2.89
C THR A 55 1.12 -7.18 -2.78
N GLN A 56 0.42 -6.21 -2.20
CA GLN A 56 -1.05 -6.23 -2.12
C GLN A 56 -1.69 -6.09 -3.50
N ASP A 57 -1.13 -5.26 -4.39
CA ASP A 57 -1.63 -5.10 -5.75
C ASP A 57 -1.54 -6.42 -6.54
N GLN A 58 -0.44 -7.16 -6.41
CA GLN A 58 -0.29 -8.51 -6.98
C GLN A 58 -1.34 -9.48 -6.44
N ARG A 59 -1.63 -9.43 -5.13
CA ARG A 59 -2.68 -10.26 -4.51
C ARG A 59 -4.06 -9.89 -5.02
N ILE A 60 -4.36 -8.60 -5.21
CA ILE A 60 -5.61 -8.11 -5.81
C ILE A 60 -5.80 -8.69 -7.21
N GLN A 61 -4.76 -8.65 -8.04
CA GLN A 61 -4.83 -9.20 -9.40
C GLN A 61 -5.10 -10.72 -9.37
N GLY A 62 -4.49 -11.45 -8.43
CA GLY A 62 -4.76 -12.86 -8.19
C GLY A 62 -6.22 -13.12 -7.82
N LEU A 63 -6.75 -12.39 -6.83
CA LEU A 63 -8.16 -12.50 -6.43
C LEU A 63 -9.12 -12.13 -7.55
N HIS A 64 -8.80 -11.13 -8.37
CA HIS A 64 -9.62 -10.74 -9.51
C HIS A 64 -9.75 -11.89 -10.52
N LYS A 65 -8.66 -12.61 -10.78
CA LYS A 65 -8.65 -13.80 -11.62
C LYS A 65 -9.50 -14.92 -11.01
N GLU A 66 -9.35 -15.19 -9.72
CA GLU A 66 -10.18 -16.19 -9.02
C GLU A 66 -11.66 -15.84 -9.06
N LEU A 67 -12.00 -14.57 -8.82
CA LEU A 67 -13.36 -14.05 -8.87
C LEU A 67 -13.96 -14.24 -10.27
N SER A 68 -13.23 -13.90 -11.33
CA SER A 68 -13.68 -14.12 -12.71
C SER A 68 -13.90 -15.59 -13.04
N ALA A 69 -13.01 -16.48 -12.55
CA ALA A 69 -13.11 -17.92 -12.80
C ALA A 69 -14.31 -18.53 -12.05
N SER A 70 -14.55 -18.11 -10.81
CA SER A 70 -15.70 -18.56 -10.03
C SER A 70 -17.03 -17.99 -10.58
N ALA A 71 -17.03 -16.76 -11.12
CA ALA A 71 -18.16 -16.21 -11.85
C ALA A 71 -18.51 -17.03 -13.11
N GLU A 72 -17.51 -17.37 -13.93
CA GLU A 72 -17.72 -18.19 -15.14
C GLU A 72 -18.29 -19.58 -14.79
N LYS A 73 -17.77 -20.21 -13.73
CA LYS A 73 -18.31 -21.48 -13.22
C LYS A 73 -19.78 -21.34 -12.80
N LEU A 74 -20.13 -20.26 -12.09
CA LEU A 74 -21.50 -20.01 -11.68
C LEU A 74 -22.42 -19.86 -12.89
N GLU A 75 -22.01 -19.10 -13.91
CA GLU A 75 -22.77 -19.00 -15.15
C GLU A 75 -22.94 -20.34 -15.85
N ALA A 76 -21.89 -21.16 -15.92
CA ALA A 76 -21.97 -22.49 -16.52
C ALA A 76 -22.98 -23.38 -15.78
N VAL A 77 -22.99 -23.32 -14.45
CA VAL A 77 -24.00 -24.02 -13.63
C VAL A 77 -25.41 -23.49 -13.89
N GLN A 78 -25.59 -22.17 -14.02
CA GLN A 78 -26.88 -21.57 -14.35
C GLN A 78 -27.37 -21.98 -15.76
N ARG A 79 -26.46 -22.03 -16.75
CA ARG A 79 -26.76 -22.51 -18.10
C ARG A 79 -27.19 -23.98 -18.07
N ALA A 80 -26.45 -24.84 -17.38
CA ALA A 80 -26.79 -26.25 -17.19
C ALA A 80 -28.16 -26.42 -16.49
N LYS A 81 -28.44 -25.59 -15.46
CA LYS A 81 -29.74 -25.55 -14.79
C LYS A 81 -30.88 -25.26 -15.77
N ARG A 82 -30.75 -24.23 -16.60
CA ARG A 82 -31.77 -23.86 -17.61
C ARG A 82 -32.02 -25.01 -18.59
N GLN A 83 -30.95 -25.65 -19.08
CA GLN A 83 -31.06 -26.81 -19.96
C GLN A 83 -31.78 -27.98 -19.30
N LEU A 84 -31.38 -28.35 -18.08
CA LEU A 84 -32.03 -29.41 -17.30
C LEU A 84 -33.52 -29.13 -17.05
N THR A 85 -33.86 -27.87 -16.76
CA THR A 85 -35.25 -27.47 -16.54
C THR A 85 -36.08 -27.63 -17.82
N ALA A 86 -35.57 -27.17 -18.96
CA ALA A 86 -36.23 -27.34 -20.25
C ALA A 86 -36.39 -28.82 -20.64
N THR A 87 -35.37 -29.66 -20.38
CA THR A 87 -35.45 -31.11 -20.58
C THR A 87 -36.52 -31.74 -19.70
N LEU A 88 -36.58 -31.37 -18.41
CA LEU A 88 -37.61 -31.84 -17.47
C LEU A 88 -39.01 -31.44 -17.94
N ASP A 89 -39.20 -30.21 -18.42
CA ASP A 89 -40.50 -29.74 -18.93
C ASP A 89 -40.94 -30.48 -20.20
N SER A 90 -40.01 -30.81 -21.09
CA SER A 90 -40.25 -31.65 -22.26
C SER A 90 -40.66 -33.07 -21.85
N ARG A 91 -39.88 -33.70 -20.95
CA ARG A 91 -40.11 -35.07 -20.45
C ARG A 91 -41.44 -35.19 -19.70
N ASN A 92 -41.79 -34.19 -18.90
CA ASN A 92 -43.06 -34.14 -18.18
C ASN A 92 -44.26 -34.07 -19.13
N ARG A 93 -44.13 -33.38 -20.27
CA ARG A 93 -45.17 -33.34 -21.31
C ARG A 93 -45.33 -34.70 -21.99
N SER A 94 -44.24 -35.33 -22.44
CA SER A 94 -44.30 -36.65 -23.08
C SER A 94 -44.85 -37.72 -22.14
N MET A 95 -44.52 -37.66 -20.85
CA MET A 95 -45.07 -38.52 -19.81
C MET A 95 -46.58 -38.39 -19.67
N ARG A 96 -47.11 -37.15 -19.68
CA ARG A 96 -48.57 -36.92 -19.62
C ARG A 96 -49.26 -37.52 -20.83
N GLU A 97 -48.73 -37.24 -22.02
CA GLU A 97 -49.27 -37.80 -23.28
C GLU A 97 -49.26 -39.34 -23.29
N ALA A 98 -48.18 -39.96 -22.83
CA ALA A 98 -48.11 -41.43 -22.71
C ALA A 98 -49.11 -41.98 -21.69
N THR A 99 -49.29 -41.28 -20.56
CA THR A 99 -50.29 -41.66 -19.55
C THR A 99 -51.71 -41.57 -20.11
N ASP A 100 -52.02 -40.51 -20.85
CA ASP A 100 -53.33 -40.32 -21.49
C ASP A 100 -53.59 -41.43 -22.53
N ARG A 101 -52.59 -41.79 -23.34
CA ARG A 101 -52.67 -42.91 -24.29
C ARG A 101 -52.92 -44.24 -23.58
N LEU A 102 -52.21 -44.51 -22.48
CA LEU A 102 -52.40 -45.73 -21.70
C LEU A 102 -53.83 -45.82 -21.16
N SER A 103 -54.39 -44.71 -20.67
CA SER A 103 -55.77 -44.65 -20.19
C SER A 103 -56.81 -44.94 -21.28
N ALA A 104 -56.52 -44.55 -22.53
CA ALA A 104 -57.37 -44.85 -23.67
C ALA A 104 -57.34 -46.33 -24.06
N ILE A 105 -56.18 -46.99 -23.96
CA ILE A 105 -56.00 -48.41 -24.30
C ILE A 105 -56.66 -49.31 -23.25
N ASP A 106 -56.58 -48.97 -21.96
CA ASP A 106 -57.16 -49.76 -20.86
C ASP A 106 -58.70 -49.87 -20.98
N LEU A 107 -59.35 -48.94 -21.71
CA LEU A 107 -60.78 -48.96 -21.98
C LEU A 107 -61.20 -49.96 -23.08
N GLU A 108 -60.27 -50.50 -23.88
CA GLU A 108 -60.61 -51.31 -25.08
C GLU A 108 -60.66 -52.85 -24.87
N GLU A 109 -60.32 -53.39 -23.68
CA GLU A 109 -60.42 -54.82 -23.27
C GLU A 109 -60.03 -55.94 -24.29
N ARG A 110 -59.25 -55.64 -25.34
CA ARG A 110 -58.77 -56.63 -26.32
C ARG A 110 -57.42 -57.24 -25.89
N PRO A 111 -57.14 -58.51 -26.24
CA PRO A 111 -55.88 -59.17 -25.88
C PRO A 111 -54.64 -58.49 -26.50
N THR A 112 -54.72 -57.99 -27.74
CA THR A 112 -53.67 -57.17 -28.36
C THR A 112 -53.46 -55.83 -27.67
N SER A 113 -54.53 -55.22 -27.14
CA SER A 113 -54.46 -53.97 -26.37
C SER A 113 -53.73 -54.16 -25.02
N ARG A 114 -53.78 -55.35 -24.42
CA ARG A 114 -53.05 -55.65 -23.17
C ARG A 114 -51.54 -55.70 -23.34
N GLU A 115 -51.05 -56.32 -24.41
CA GLU A 115 -49.60 -56.37 -24.71
C GLU A 115 -49.04 -54.97 -24.97
N SER A 116 -49.76 -54.15 -25.76
CA SER A 116 -49.40 -52.74 -25.98
C SER A 116 -49.45 -51.89 -24.71
N ALA A 117 -50.36 -52.17 -23.77
CA ALA A 117 -50.42 -51.49 -22.47
C ALA A 117 -49.22 -51.83 -21.57
N GLU A 118 -48.71 -53.06 -21.60
CA GLU A 118 -47.51 -53.45 -20.84
C GLU A 118 -46.24 -52.80 -21.37
N ASP A 119 -46.10 -52.67 -22.69
CA ASP A 119 -44.99 -51.94 -23.31
C ASP A 119 -45.00 -50.45 -22.92
N LEU A 120 -46.17 -49.80 -22.99
CA LEU A 120 -46.30 -48.40 -22.53
C LEU A 120 -45.97 -48.26 -21.03
N ARG A 121 -46.40 -49.20 -20.18
CA ARG A 121 -46.07 -49.19 -18.75
C ARG A 121 -44.57 -49.33 -18.52
N ARG A 122 -43.86 -50.13 -19.32
CA ARG A 122 -42.39 -50.23 -19.28
C ARG A 122 -41.74 -48.91 -19.70
N GLU A 123 -42.20 -48.31 -20.78
CA GLU A 123 -41.71 -47.01 -21.25
C GLU A 123 -41.92 -45.91 -20.20
N LEU A 124 -43.09 -45.87 -19.57
CA LEU A 124 -43.41 -44.89 -18.52
C LEU A 124 -42.51 -45.05 -17.30
N ARG A 125 -42.20 -46.29 -16.87
CA ARG A 125 -41.24 -46.54 -15.78
C ARG A 125 -39.86 -45.98 -16.09
N MET A 126 -39.33 -46.29 -17.28
CA MET A 126 -38.04 -45.76 -17.72
C MET A 126 -38.03 -44.22 -17.76
N ALA A 127 -39.12 -43.61 -18.23
CA ALA A 127 -39.26 -42.17 -18.27
C ALA A 127 -39.32 -41.53 -16.87
N VAL A 128 -39.98 -42.18 -15.89
CA VAL A 128 -39.97 -41.76 -14.48
C VAL A 128 -38.56 -41.83 -13.89
N GLU A 129 -37.86 -42.93 -14.10
CA GLU A 129 -36.49 -43.10 -13.58
C GLU A 129 -35.54 -42.02 -14.12
N GLU A 130 -35.61 -41.72 -15.42
CA GLU A 130 -34.79 -40.69 -16.05
C GLU A 130 -35.17 -39.27 -15.60
N ARG A 131 -36.47 -39.02 -15.35
CA ARG A 131 -36.94 -37.76 -14.75
C ARG A 131 -36.36 -37.60 -13.36
N ASP A 132 -36.40 -38.64 -12.53
CA ASP A 132 -35.90 -38.60 -11.16
C ASP A 132 -34.38 -38.42 -11.14
N ALA A 133 -33.66 -39.07 -12.06
CA ALA A 133 -32.23 -38.83 -12.28
C ALA A 133 -31.94 -37.36 -12.67
N SER A 134 -32.74 -36.80 -13.59
CA SER A 134 -32.62 -35.40 -14.03
C SER A 134 -32.95 -34.40 -12.90
N GLN A 135 -33.94 -34.69 -12.06
CA GLN A 135 -34.27 -33.90 -10.87
C GLN A 135 -33.15 -33.94 -9.83
N ASN A 136 -32.54 -35.11 -9.62
CA ASN A 136 -31.40 -35.23 -8.72
C ASN A 136 -30.18 -34.46 -9.25
N ALA A 137 -29.92 -34.51 -10.56
CA ALA A 137 -28.88 -33.69 -11.20
C ALA A 137 -29.14 -32.19 -11.04
N LEU A 138 -30.41 -31.76 -11.17
CA LEU A 138 -30.83 -30.37 -10.96
C LEU A 138 -30.55 -29.92 -9.52
N ARG A 139 -30.95 -30.71 -8.51
CA ARG A 139 -30.66 -30.42 -7.08
C ARG A 139 -29.16 -30.32 -6.81
N GLN A 140 -28.35 -31.19 -7.41
CA GLN A 140 -26.89 -31.10 -7.31
C GLN A 140 -26.34 -29.84 -7.97
N ALA A 141 -26.87 -29.44 -9.12
CA ALA A 141 -26.48 -28.19 -9.76
C ALA A 141 -26.84 -26.96 -8.91
N GLU A 142 -28.03 -26.94 -8.29
CA GLU A 142 -28.46 -25.87 -7.40
C GLU A 142 -27.58 -25.76 -6.15
N THR A 143 -27.24 -26.88 -5.50
CA THR A 143 -26.33 -26.87 -4.35
C THR A 143 -24.91 -26.42 -4.73
N ARG A 144 -24.40 -26.82 -5.91
CA ARG A 144 -23.12 -26.31 -6.43
C ARG A 144 -23.18 -24.81 -6.71
N GLY A 145 -24.27 -24.32 -7.32
CA GLY A 145 -24.49 -22.90 -7.58
C GLY A 145 -24.52 -22.07 -6.30
N ALA A 146 -25.25 -22.53 -5.28
CA ALA A 146 -25.30 -21.86 -3.98
C ALA A 146 -23.92 -21.77 -3.31
N ARG A 147 -23.12 -22.85 -3.36
CA ARG A 147 -21.75 -22.84 -2.84
C ARG A 147 -20.86 -21.83 -3.56
N LEU A 148 -20.90 -21.82 -4.89
CA LEU A 148 -20.13 -20.86 -5.70
C LEU A 148 -20.56 -19.42 -5.41
N GLN A 149 -21.86 -19.18 -5.20
CA GLN A 149 -22.36 -17.85 -4.86
C GLN A 149 -21.83 -17.37 -3.49
N THR A 150 -21.81 -18.24 -2.48
CA THR A 150 -21.19 -17.92 -1.18
C THR A 150 -19.68 -17.67 -1.32
N GLU A 151 -18.99 -18.49 -2.11
CA GLU A 151 -17.55 -18.29 -2.39
C GLU A 151 -17.28 -16.93 -3.04
N LEU A 152 -18.09 -16.55 -4.03
CA LEU A 152 -18.05 -15.24 -4.69
C LEU A 152 -18.23 -14.10 -3.68
N GLU A 153 -19.21 -14.21 -2.78
CA GLU A 153 -19.47 -13.19 -1.74
C GLU A 153 -18.27 -13.04 -0.79
N VAL A 154 -17.67 -14.15 -0.38
CA VAL A 154 -16.47 -14.15 0.47
C VAL A 154 -15.28 -13.51 -0.25
N LEU A 155 -15.00 -13.93 -1.49
CA LEU A 155 -13.90 -13.38 -2.31
C LEU A 155 -14.08 -11.89 -2.54
N HIS A 156 -15.30 -11.45 -2.86
CA HIS A 156 -15.62 -10.03 -3.03
C HIS A 156 -15.39 -9.25 -1.74
N GLY A 157 -15.82 -9.78 -0.59
CA GLY A 157 -15.58 -9.15 0.70
C GLY A 157 -14.09 -9.07 1.07
N ILE A 158 -13.27 -10.05 0.67
CA ILE A 158 -11.81 -9.99 0.85
C ILE A 158 -11.21 -8.91 -0.05
N HIS A 159 -11.65 -8.83 -1.30
CA HIS A 159 -11.19 -7.82 -2.26
C HIS A 159 -11.46 -6.40 -1.74
N GLU A 160 -12.69 -6.10 -1.31
CA GLU A 160 -13.06 -4.78 -0.76
C GLU A 160 -12.21 -4.40 0.46
N ARG A 161 -12.02 -5.32 1.41
CA ARG A 161 -11.16 -5.07 2.59
C ARG A 161 -9.72 -4.74 2.20
N MET A 162 -9.19 -5.41 1.18
CA MET A 162 -7.82 -5.16 0.74
C MET A 162 -7.69 -3.81 0.00
N LEU A 163 -8.72 -3.37 -0.71
CA LEU A 163 -8.76 -2.01 -1.29
C LEU A 163 -8.73 -0.95 -0.18
N ASP A 164 -9.52 -1.13 0.88
CA ASP A 164 -9.50 -0.25 2.06
C ASP A 164 -8.12 -0.21 2.73
N ASP A 165 -7.46 -1.36 2.85
CA ASP A 165 -6.11 -1.45 3.43
C ASP A 165 -5.07 -0.69 2.59
N ILE A 166 -5.14 -0.81 1.26
CA ILE A 166 -4.28 -0.03 0.35
C ILE A 166 -4.53 1.46 0.52
N GLU A 167 -5.79 1.89 0.61
CA GLU A 167 -6.13 3.29 0.78
C GLU A 167 -5.60 3.85 2.12
N ARG A 168 -5.70 3.06 3.20
CA ARG A 168 -5.07 3.40 4.50
C ARG A 168 -3.56 3.49 4.40
N LEU A 169 -2.90 2.53 3.75
CA LEU A 169 -1.44 2.56 3.57
C LEU A 169 -1.00 3.78 2.76
N LYS A 170 -1.71 4.11 1.67
CA LYS A 170 -1.47 5.34 0.91
C LYS A 170 -1.63 6.60 1.77
N GLY A 171 -2.62 6.61 2.67
CA GLY A 171 -2.81 7.69 3.65
C GLY A 171 -1.61 7.85 4.58
N ARG A 172 -1.16 6.74 5.19
CA ARG A 172 0.03 6.71 6.06
C ARG A 172 1.29 7.16 5.34
N ILE A 173 1.48 6.75 4.08
CA ILE A 173 2.60 7.18 3.23
C ILE A 173 2.56 8.69 3.02
N ARG A 174 1.40 9.28 2.68
CA ARG A 174 1.28 10.74 2.51
C ARG A 174 1.58 11.50 3.79
N GLU A 175 1.12 11.00 4.93
CA GLU A 175 1.38 11.58 6.24
C GLU A 175 2.87 11.51 6.58
N ALA A 176 3.50 10.36 6.36
CA ALA A 176 4.94 10.19 6.53
C ALA A 176 5.74 11.10 5.59
N GLU A 177 5.39 11.17 4.31
CA GLU A 177 6.03 12.08 3.34
C GLU A 177 5.92 13.55 3.77
N LEU A 178 4.78 13.95 4.34
CA LEU A 178 4.60 15.28 4.89
C LEU A 178 5.47 15.48 6.15
N GLU A 179 5.55 14.48 7.04
CA GLU A 179 6.42 14.51 8.22
C GLU A 179 7.90 14.63 7.82
N VAL A 180 8.38 13.87 6.81
CA VAL A 180 9.73 14.06 6.24
C VAL A 180 9.91 15.48 5.73
N LYS A 181 8.97 16.00 4.94
CA LYS A 181 9.09 17.33 4.34
C LYS A 181 9.11 18.45 5.37
N THR A 182 8.34 18.31 6.46
CA THR A 182 8.29 19.29 7.56
C THR A 182 9.47 19.17 8.53
N THR A 183 10.03 17.97 8.67
CA THR A 183 11.20 17.71 9.54
C THR A 183 12.51 17.99 8.80
N GLY A 184 12.51 17.84 7.47
CA GLY A 184 13.61 18.03 6.53
C GLY A 184 13.57 19.37 5.80
N GLU A 185 13.06 20.44 6.42
CA GLU A 185 13.53 21.77 6.03
C GLU A 185 14.99 21.83 6.44
N SER A 186 15.85 21.45 5.49
CA SER A 186 17.31 21.33 5.55
C SER A 186 17.90 22.48 6.36
N ARG A 187 18.04 22.29 7.67
CA ARG A 187 18.52 23.34 8.57
C ARG A 187 19.94 23.66 8.14
N PRO A 188 20.27 24.94 7.86
CA PRO A 188 21.61 25.29 7.46
C PRO A 188 22.59 24.78 8.52
N PRO A 189 23.63 24.03 8.10
CA PRO A 189 24.63 23.51 9.01
C PRO A 189 25.18 24.56 9.97
N ALA A 190 25.63 24.12 11.15
CA ALA A 190 26.10 25.04 12.19
C ALA A 190 27.23 25.97 11.71
N TRP A 191 28.04 25.53 10.73
CA TRP A 191 29.09 26.33 10.12
C TRP A 191 28.57 27.47 9.22
N VAL A 192 27.34 27.40 8.71
CA VAL A 192 26.70 28.49 7.93
C VAL A 192 26.47 29.74 8.81
N MET A 193 26.25 29.54 10.11
CA MET A 193 25.92 30.59 11.07
C MET A 193 27.16 31.21 11.76
N VAL A 194 28.36 30.69 11.48
CA VAL A 194 29.62 31.15 12.07
C VAL A 194 30.38 31.94 11.01
N GLN A 195 30.70 33.21 11.28
CA GLN A 195 31.54 33.98 10.37
C GLN A 195 32.95 33.37 10.37
N PRO A 196 33.47 32.94 9.21
CA PRO A 196 34.80 32.35 9.15
C PRO A 196 35.87 33.38 9.51
N PHE A 197 36.85 32.97 10.31
CA PHE A 197 37.97 33.80 10.74
C PHE A 197 39.21 33.45 9.92
N GLY A 198 39.85 34.46 9.31
CA GLY A 198 41.13 34.31 8.60
C GLY A 198 41.06 34.47 7.07
N PRO A 199 42.22 34.38 6.38
CA PRO A 199 42.28 34.46 4.92
C PRO A 199 41.60 33.25 4.29
N ARG A 200 40.85 33.48 3.21
CA ARG A 200 40.11 32.43 2.48
C ARG A 200 41.08 31.44 1.84
N ASP A 201 40.71 30.17 1.84
CA ASP A 201 41.43 29.14 1.09
C ASP A 201 41.02 29.18 -0.39
N ASP A 202 41.89 28.66 -1.25
CA ASP A 202 41.61 28.45 -2.68
C ASP A 202 40.89 27.11 -2.86
N LEU A 203 39.55 27.13 -2.84
CA LEU A 203 38.74 25.91 -2.88
C LEU A 203 38.84 25.19 -4.23
N GLN A 204 39.33 25.86 -5.29
CA GLN A 204 39.57 25.27 -6.60
C GLN A 204 40.65 24.17 -6.58
N ARG A 205 41.38 24.03 -5.46
CA ARG A 205 42.31 22.93 -5.22
C ARG A 205 41.62 21.59 -4.97
N LEU A 206 40.31 21.58 -4.73
CA LEU A 206 39.50 20.36 -4.60
C LEU A 206 39.07 19.87 -5.98
N GLU A 207 38.99 18.54 -6.14
CA GLU A 207 38.66 17.92 -7.42
C GLU A 207 37.28 18.35 -7.93
N GLY A 208 37.24 18.93 -9.13
CA GLY A 208 35.98 19.35 -9.76
C GLY A 208 35.38 20.64 -9.20
N VAL A 209 36.10 21.38 -8.33
CA VAL A 209 35.70 22.73 -7.94
C VAL A 209 36.18 23.73 -9.00
N ASP A 210 35.24 24.26 -9.77
CA ASP A 210 35.48 25.35 -10.71
C ASP A 210 35.26 26.74 -10.07
N PRO A 211 35.68 27.85 -10.70
CA PRO A 211 35.46 29.20 -10.17
C PRO A 211 33.99 29.61 -10.01
N SER A 212 33.05 28.93 -10.68
CA SER A 212 31.62 29.19 -10.54
C SER A 212 31.08 28.54 -9.26
N LEU A 213 31.47 27.28 -9.04
CA LEU A 213 31.14 26.48 -7.89
C LEU A 213 31.76 27.05 -6.62
N GLU A 214 33.04 27.45 -6.65
CA GLU A 214 33.67 28.15 -5.52
C GLU A 214 32.91 29.43 -5.14
N ARG A 215 32.43 30.21 -6.11
CA ARG A 215 31.58 31.37 -5.82
C ARG A 215 30.24 30.98 -5.20
N SER A 216 29.69 29.83 -5.57
CA SER A 216 28.47 29.29 -4.96
C SER A 216 28.71 28.87 -3.50
N LEU A 217 29.76 28.10 -3.24
CA LEU A 217 30.18 27.69 -1.89
C LEU A 217 30.45 28.90 -0.98
N ASN A 218 31.14 29.92 -1.49
CA ASN A 218 31.39 31.16 -0.77
C ASN A 218 30.09 31.90 -0.40
N ARG A 219 29.08 31.93 -1.28
CA ARG A 219 27.76 32.52 -0.95
C ARG A 219 27.05 31.77 0.18
N LEU A 220 27.28 30.46 0.29
CA LEU A 220 26.76 29.60 1.35
C LEU A 220 27.57 29.68 2.65
N GLY A 221 28.65 30.47 2.70
CA GLY A 221 29.47 30.63 3.90
C GLY A 221 30.66 29.68 4.00
N ILE A 222 30.98 28.93 2.94
CA ILE A 222 32.12 28.00 2.89
C ILE A 222 33.29 28.72 2.24
N TYR A 223 34.36 28.95 3.00
CA TYR A 223 35.54 29.69 2.55
C TYR A 223 36.86 28.96 2.84
N HIS A 224 36.83 27.88 3.61
CA HIS A 224 38.04 27.19 4.08
C HIS A 224 37.95 25.68 3.99
N PHE A 225 39.11 25.03 3.81
CA PHE A 225 39.22 23.57 3.78
C PHE A 225 38.78 22.92 5.09
N HIS A 226 39.02 23.57 6.24
CA HIS A 226 38.64 23.00 7.53
C HIS A 226 37.11 22.89 7.73
N GLN A 227 36.31 23.69 7.01
CA GLN A 227 34.85 23.58 7.03
C GLN A 227 34.42 22.31 6.29
N ILE A 228 34.96 22.11 5.07
CA ILE A 228 34.67 20.96 4.21
C ILE A 228 35.18 19.65 4.81
N ALA A 229 36.36 19.67 5.43
CA ALA A 229 36.96 18.51 6.10
C ALA A 229 36.13 17.96 7.28
N ARG A 230 35.16 18.74 7.77
CA ARG A 230 34.29 18.40 8.91
C ARG A 230 32.88 18.02 8.49
N PHE A 231 32.57 18.01 7.20
CA PHE A 231 31.24 17.66 6.71
C PHE A 231 30.85 16.24 7.16
N ASP A 232 29.64 16.13 7.69
CA ASP A 232 28.96 14.86 7.89
C ASP A 232 27.97 14.55 6.75
N ALA A 233 27.27 13.42 6.83
CA ALA A 233 26.34 13.02 5.79
C ALA A 233 25.21 14.06 5.57
N SER A 234 24.75 14.72 6.62
CA SER A 234 23.70 15.74 6.54
C SER A 234 24.21 17.06 5.94
N ASP A 235 25.46 17.43 6.20
CA ASP A 235 26.11 18.58 5.56
C ASP A 235 26.24 18.39 4.04
N VAL A 236 26.58 17.17 3.61
CA VAL A 236 26.69 16.83 2.18
C VAL A 236 25.33 16.88 1.49
N GLU A 237 24.30 16.30 2.09
CA GLU A 237 22.93 16.35 1.56
C GLU A 237 22.42 17.78 1.47
N TRP A 238 22.62 18.58 2.51
CA TRP A 238 22.28 20.01 2.51
C TRP A 238 23.02 20.76 1.39
N LEU A 239 24.31 20.51 1.22
CA LEU A 239 25.11 21.17 0.19
C LEU A 239 24.68 20.78 -1.22
N VAL A 240 24.31 19.52 -1.46
CA VAL A 240 23.81 19.05 -2.77
C VAL A 240 22.48 19.69 -3.12
N GLU A 241 21.64 19.98 -2.13
CA GLU A 241 20.36 20.69 -2.33
C GLU A 241 20.53 22.19 -2.60
N HIS A 242 21.60 22.81 -2.09
CA HIS A 242 21.77 24.27 -2.09
C HIS A 242 22.92 24.77 -2.99
N ALA A 243 23.85 23.91 -3.41
CA ALA A 243 24.94 24.24 -4.31
C ALA A 243 24.73 23.62 -5.70
N ASP A 244 25.06 24.39 -6.73
CA ASP A 244 24.87 23.95 -8.11
C ASP A 244 25.86 22.86 -8.49
N ALA A 245 25.35 21.77 -9.08
CA ALA A 245 26.10 20.83 -9.92
C ALA A 245 27.23 20.00 -9.25
N VAL A 246 27.08 19.60 -7.98
CA VAL A 246 28.03 18.69 -7.32
C VAL A 246 27.37 17.36 -6.92
N PRO A 247 27.88 16.20 -7.40
CA PRO A 247 27.42 14.91 -6.92
C PRO A 247 27.80 14.68 -5.46
N ALA A 248 26.85 14.19 -4.64
CA ALA A 248 27.08 13.81 -3.24
C ALA A 248 28.28 12.87 -3.07
N GLN A 249 28.52 11.98 -4.04
CA GLN A 249 29.62 11.03 -4.00
C GLN A 249 31.00 11.71 -4.09
N THR A 250 31.14 12.73 -4.93
CA THR A 250 32.40 13.49 -5.09
C THR A 250 32.75 14.22 -3.81
N ILE A 251 31.75 14.78 -3.12
CA ILE A 251 31.97 15.49 -1.85
C ILE A 251 32.49 14.50 -0.79
N ARG A 252 31.85 13.33 -0.66
CA ARG A 252 32.21 12.30 0.34
C ARG A 252 33.57 11.68 0.10
N ASP A 253 33.86 11.30 -1.14
CA ASP A 253 35.01 10.46 -1.46
C ASP A 253 36.28 11.30 -1.74
N SER A 254 36.12 12.50 -2.28
CA SER A 254 37.24 13.35 -2.72
C SER A 254 37.36 14.60 -1.86
N TRP A 255 36.33 15.45 -1.80
CA TRP A 255 36.46 16.77 -1.17
C TRP A 255 36.78 16.72 0.31
N ILE A 256 36.10 15.88 1.10
CA ILE A 256 36.36 15.77 2.55
C ILE A 256 37.80 15.30 2.80
N VAL A 257 38.27 14.34 2.00
CA VAL A 257 39.63 13.76 2.11
C VAL A 257 40.69 14.79 1.73
N ASP A 258 40.53 15.44 0.58
CA ASP A 258 41.48 16.46 0.12
C ASP A 258 41.47 17.70 1.00
N ALA A 259 40.30 18.17 1.43
CA ALA A 259 40.20 19.30 2.34
C ALA A 259 40.88 19.01 3.69
N SER A 260 40.77 17.78 4.21
CA SER A 260 41.47 17.37 5.42
C SER A 260 42.99 17.45 5.25
N ARG A 261 43.51 16.96 4.12
CA ARG A 261 44.95 17.03 3.77
C ARG A 261 45.42 18.48 3.61
N LEU A 262 44.63 19.32 2.94
CA LEU A 262 44.94 20.71 2.65
C LEU A 262 44.87 21.62 3.88
N ALA A 263 43.91 21.35 4.78
CA ALA A 263 43.80 22.04 6.06
C ALA A 263 45.01 21.76 6.98
N GLY A 264 45.54 20.53 6.95
CA GLY A 264 46.75 20.17 7.70
C GLY A 264 48.06 20.76 7.14
N ALA A 265 48.11 21.04 5.83
CA ALA A 265 49.31 21.56 5.17
C ALA A 265 49.57 23.06 5.40
N GLN A 266 48.56 23.82 5.83
CA GLN A 266 48.66 25.27 6.12
C GLN A 266 49.16 25.57 7.55
N GLY A 267 49.48 24.54 8.35
CA GLY A 267 49.83 24.66 9.77
C GLY A 267 51.31 24.50 10.15
N ASN A 268 52.24 24.57 9.18
CA ASN A 268 53.70 24.54 9.41
C ASN A 268 54.39 25.74 8.80
#